data_AF-A0A1G7DQA2-F1
#
_entry.id   AF-A0A1G7DQA2-F1
#
_cell.length_a   1.000
_cell.length_b   1.000
_cell.length_c   1.000
_cell.angle_alpha   90.00
_cell.angle_beta   90.00
_cell.angle_gamma   90.00
#
_symmetry.space_group_name_H-M   'P 1'
#
loop_
_entity.id
_entity.type
_entity.pdbx_description
1 polymer ?
#
loop_
_entity_poly.entity_id
_entity_poly.type
_entity_poly.pdbx_seq_one_letter_code
_entity_poly.pdbx_strand_id
1 'polypeptide(L)'
;MPPLTPARALLLLVSGLVCLTTASGALVGALFGGPATALLAAACAGGAGLAGSLFARRRALAHFAAAQRRVGAQGYAEGIAHGVLAHVTAYEAAVFPCTGPGGVTSEERVARRTVAYRTAALEEVPQPVREAAADALAVLDEADRAAARDALARLATLVRQEYARP
;
A
#
# COMPACT_ATOMS: atom_id res chain seq x y z
N MET A 1 28.62 -8.04 -6.64
CA MET A 1 27.53 -8.99 -6.32
C MET A 1 26.23 -8.41 -6.87
N PRO A 2 25.58 -9.03 -7.87
CA PRO A 2 24.33 -8.49 -8.40
C PRO A 2 23.23 -8.56 -7.31
N PRO A 3 22.31 -7.58 -7.26
CA PRO A 3 21.28 -7.53 -6.22
C PRO A 3 20.35 -8.75 -6.32
N LEU A 4 20.05 -9.35 -5.18
CA LEU A 4 19.09 -10.45 -5.06
C LEU A 4 17.67 -9.89 -5.16
N THR A 5 17.15 -9.83 -6.38
CA THR A 5 15.73 -9.56 -6.58
C THR A 5 14.89 -10.77 -6.13
N PRO A 6 13.67 -10.56 -5.62
CA PRO A 6 12.82 -11.66 -5.12
C PRO A 6 12.54 -12.71 -6.19
N ALA A 7 12.45 -12.30 -7.47
CA ALA A 7 12.31 -13.22 -8.59
C ALA A 7 13.54 -14.13 -8.78
N ARG A 8 14.74 -13.60 -8.58
CA ARG A 8 16.00 -14.35 -8.71
C ARG A 8 16.21 -15.30 -7.54
N ALA A 9 15.87 -14.88 -6.32
CA ALA A 9 15.90 -15.73 -5.13
C ALA A 9 14.94 -16.93 -5.28
N LEU A 10 13.72 -16.69 -5.76
CA LEU A 10 12.73 -17.74 -6.00
C LEU A 10 13.20 -18.75 -7.08
N LEU A 11 13.80 -18.25 -8.16
CA LEU A 11 14.35 -19.10 -9.22
C LEU A 11 15.47 -20.01 -8.71
N LEU A 12 16.41 -19.47 -7.94
CA LEU A 12 17.52 -20.23 -7.37
C LEU A 12 17.04 -21.33 -6.40
N LEU A 13 16.05 -21.01 -5.56
CA LEU A 13 15.46 -21.96 -4.62
C LEU A 13 14.74 -23.10 -5.36
N VAL A 14 13.94 -22.77 -6.37
CA VAL A 14 13.22 -23.75 -7.20
C VAL A 14 14.18 -24.64 -7.97
N SER A 15 15.19 -24.07 -8.63
CA SER A 15 16.17 -24.87 -9.38
C SER A 15 16.98 -25.78 -8.46
N GLY A 16 17.35 -25.30 -7.27
CA GLY A 16 18.05 -26.11 -6.26
C GLY A 16 17.21 -27.30 -5.80
N LEU A 17 15.93 -27.06 -5.50
CA LEU A 17 15.00 -28.11 -5.06
C LEU A 17 14.77 -29.17 -6.15
N VAL A 18 14.62 -28.76 -7.41
CA VAL A 18 14.47 -29.67 -8.55
C VAL A 18 15.74 -30.50 -8.76
N CYS A 19 16.93 -29.90 -8.68
CA CYS A 19 18.19 -30.65 -8.78
C CYS A 19 18.33 -31.67 -7.65
N LEU A 20 18.03 -31.28 -6.41
CA LEU A 20 18.12 -32.17 -5.26
C LEU A 20 17.15 -33.36 -5.38
N THR A 21 15.89 -33.09 -5.71
CA THR A 21 14.88 -34.15 -5.88
C THR A 21 15.22 -35.10 -7.04
N THR A 22 15.75 -34.57 -8.14
CA THR A 22 16.18 -35.36 -9.30
C THR A 22 17.40 -36.24 -8.97
N ALA A 23 18.41 -35.68 -8.30
CA ALA A 23 19.59 -36.44 -7.86
C ALA A 23 19.23 -37.54 -6.85
N SER A 24 18.32 -37.24 -5.91
CA SER A 24 17.81 -38.20 -4.93
C SER A 24 17.07 -39.36 -5.62
N GLY A 25 16.20 -39.06 -6.59
CA GLY A 25 15.48 -40.08 -7.36
C GLY A 25 16.40 -40.98 -8.17
N ALA A 26 17.44 -40.41 -8.79
CA ALA A 26 18.44 -41.16 -9.54
C ALA A 26 19.24 -42.13 -8.64
N LEU A 27 19.69 -41.67 -7.48
CA LEU A 27 20.43 -42.49 -6.50
C LEU A 27 19.58 -43.65 -5.98
N VAL A 28 18.34 -43.38 -5.57
CA VAL A 28 17.41 -44.41 -5.08
C VAL A 28 17.10 -45.44 -6.19
N GLY A 29 16.80 -44.98 -7.41
CA GLY A 29 16.49 -45.89 -8.51
C GLY A 29 17.68 -46.76 -8.96
N ALA A 30 18.92 -46.26 -8.83
CA ALA A 30 20.12 -47.02 -9.12
C ALA A 30 20.39 -48.13 -8.09
N LEU A 31 20.11 -47.86 -6.81
CA LEU A 31 20.31 -48.81 -5.71
C LEU A 31 19.38 -50.03 -5.77
N PHE A 32 18.14 -49.86 -6.26
CA PHE A 32 17.10 -50.90 -6.16
C PHE A 32 16.78 -51.65 -7.47
N GLY A 33 17.27 -51.21 -8.64
CA GLY A 33 16.89 -51.87 -9.90
C GLY A 33 17.78 -51.61 -11.13
N GLY A 34 18.94 -50.97 -10.97
CA GLY A 34 19.86 -50.70 -12.08
C GLY A 34 19.54 -49.42 -12.88
N PRO A 35 20.17 -49.22 -14.05
CA PRO A 35 20.16 -47.93 -14.75
C PRO A 35 18.80 -47.54 -15.34
N ALA A 36 17.97 -48.51 -15.73
CA ALA A 36 16.64 -48.23 -16.29
C ALA A 36 15.66 -47.70 -15.23
N THR A 37 15.67 -48.26 -14.02
CA THR A 37 14.84 -47.79 -12.90
C THR A 37 15.36 -46.46 -12.34
N ALA A 38 16.66 -46.21 -12.41
CA ALA A 38 17.25 -44.90 -12.08
C ALA A 38 16.72 -43.78 -12.97
N LEU A 39 16.64 -44.01 -14.29
CA LEU A 39 16.11 -43.03 -15.23
C LEU A 39 14.62 -42.76 -15.02
N LEU A 40 13.82 -43.81 -14.80
CA LEU A 40 12.38 -43.66 -14.53
C LEU A 40 12.13 -42.92 -13.21
N ALA A 41 12.83 -43.29 -12.13
CA ALA A 41 12.68 -42.64 -10.82
C ALA A 41 13.13 -41.16 -10.87
N ALA A 42 14.23 -40.86 -11.57
CA ALA A 42 14.71 -39.49 -11.77
C ALA A 42 13.70 -38.65 -12.57
N ALA A 43 13.12 -39.20 -13.64
CA ALA A 43 12.14 -38.51 -14.47
C ALA A 43 10.84 -38.20 -13.68
N CYS A 44 10.34 -39.16 -12.91
CA CYS A 44 9.15 -38.97 -12.07
C CYS A 44 9.41 -37.96 -10.94
N ALA A 45 10.54 -38.06 -10.24
CA ALA A 45 10.90 -37.14 -9.15
C ALA A 45 11.14 -35.72 -9.67
N GLY A 46 11.88 -35.58 -10.78
CA GLY A 46 12.13 -34.29 -11.43
C GLY A 46 10.84 -33.66 -11.97
N GLY A 47 9.95 -34.47 -12.57
CA GLY A 47 8.63 -34.03 -13.03
C GLY A 47 7.73 -33.54 -11.90
N ALA A 48 7.66 -34.28 -10.79
CA ALA A 48 6.92 -33.88 -9.60
C ALA A 48 7.50 -32.61 -8.96
N GLY A 49 8.82 -32.48 -8.88
CA GLY A 49 9.51 -31.28 -8.42
C GLY A 49 9.24 -30.06 -9.29
N LEU A 50 9.23 -30.22 -10.62
CA LEU A 50 8.87 -29.17 -11.57
C LEU A 50 7.40 -28.76 -11.42
N ALA A 51 6.47 -29.71 -11.37
CA ALA A 51 5.06 -29.41 -11.21
C ALA A 51 4.78 -28.70 -9.87
N GLY A 52 5.33 -29.22 -8.76
CA GLY A 52 5.19 -28.62 -7.44
C GLY A 52 5.80 -27.22 -7.34
N SER A 53 6.96 -27.01 -7.95
CA SER A 53 7.62 -25.70 -7.96
C SER A 53 6.89 -24.67 -8.82
N LEU A 54 6.34 -25.07 -9.98
CA LEU A 54 5.50 -24.20 -10.81
C LEU A 54 4.21 -23.81 -10.09
N PHE A 55 3.59 -24.77 -9.37
CA PHE A 55 2.40 -24.49 -8.57
C PHE A 55 2.70 -23.53 -7.42
N ALA A 56 3.77 -23.78 -6.65
CA ALA A 56 4.22 -22.90 -5.57
C ALA A 56 4.57 -21.50 -6.09
N ARG A 57 5.24 -21.40 -7.24
CA ARG A 57 5.56 -20.12 -7.90
C ARG A 57 4.30 -19.35 -8.31
N ARG A 58 3.32 -20.03 -8.94
CA ARG A 58 2.04 -19.40 -9.31
C ARG A 58 1.30 -18.88 -8.07
N ARG A 59 1.25 -19.69 -7.00
CA ARG A 59 0.60 -19.31 -5.75
C ARG A 59 1.29 -18.13 -5.06
N ALA A 60 2.62 -18.15 -4.99
CA ALA A 60 3.41 -17.06 -4.42
C ALA A 60 3.19 -15.75 -5.18
N LEU A 61 3.27 -15.77 -6.52
CA LEU A 61 3.02 -14.58 -7.36
C LEU A 61 1.60 -14.05 -7.20
N ALA A 62 0.59 -14.92 -7.10
CA ALA A 62 -0.79 -14.51 -6.86
C ALA A 62 -0.95 -13.82 -5.49
N HIS A 63 -0.31 -14.34 -4.44
CA HIS A 63 -0.29 -13.68 -3.12
C HIS A 63 0.41 -12.33 -3.16
N PHE A 64 1.56 -12.21 -3.83
CA PHE A 64 2.26 -10.93 -3.98
C PHE A 64 1.43 -9.91 -4.75
N ALA A 65 0.77 -10.31 -5.84
CA ALA A 65 -0.11 -9.43 -6.60
C ALA A 65 -1.32 -8.96 -5.78
N ALA A 66 -1.90 -9.85 -4.96
CA ALA A 66 -2.97 -9.49 -4.04
C ALA A 66 -2.49 -8.52 -2.95
N ALA A 67 -1.31 -8.76 -2.36
CA ALA A 67 -0.69 -7.87 -1.38
C ALA A 67 -0.37 -6.50 -1.99
N GLN A 68 0.20 -6.45 -3.20
CA GLN A 68 0.48 -5.19 -3.90
C GLN A 68 -0.79 -4.38 -4.19
N ARG A 69 -1.89 -5.03 -4.60
CA ARG A 69 -3.17 -4.34 -4.81
C ARG A 69 -3.74 -3.76 -3.51
N ARG A 70 -3.63 -4.49 -2.39
CA ARG A 70 -4.05 -4.00 -1.08
C ARG A 70 -3.22 -2.80 -0.64
N VAL A 71 -1.89 -2.90 -0.74
CA VAL A 71 -0.98 -1.78 -0.42
C VAL A 71 -1.25 -0.57 -1.32
N GLY A 72 -1.53 -0.78 -2.61
CA GLY A 72 -1.89 0.29 -3.53
C GLY A 72 -3.20 1.00 -3.17
N ALA A 73 -4.24 0.25 -2.82
CA ALA A 73 -5.52 0.82 -2.39
C ALA A 73 -5.39 1.57 -1.06
N GLN A 74 -4.61 1.03 -0.13
CA GLN A 74 -4.34 1.68 1.15
C GLN A 74 -3.52 2.95 0.99
N GLY A 75 -2.42 2.92 0.23
CA GLY A 75 -1.60 4.10 -0.05
C GLY A 75 -2.37 5.20 -0.79
N TYR A 76 -3.35 4.83 -1.61
CA TYR A 76 -4.26 5.78 -2.24
C TYR A 76 -5.20 6.46 -1.22
N ALA A 77 -5.81 5.69 -0.31
CA ALA A 77 -6.65 6.23 0.76
C ALA A 77 -5.85 7.14 1.71
N GLU A 78 -4.64 6.74 2.09
CA GLU A 78 -3.69 7.53 2.88
C GLU A 78 -3.31 8.83 2.16
N GLY A 79 -3.02 8.76 0.86
CA GLY A 79 -2.68 9.93 0.04
C GLY A 79 -3.82 10.93 -0.07
N ILE A 80 -5.05 10.44 -0.30
CA ILE A 80 -6.24 11.28 -0.37
C ILE A 80 -6.56 11.91 0.99
N ALA A 81 -6.50 11.14 2.09
CA ALA A 81 -6.69 11.66 3.44
C ALA A 81 -5.66 12.75 3.78
N HIS A 82 -4.40 12.57 3.37
CA HIS A 82 -3.37 13.60 3.51
C HIS A 82 -3.70 14.87 2.71
N GLY A 83 -4.15 14.69 1.47
CA GLY A 83 -4.54 15.80 0.59
C GLY A 83 -5.65 16.66 1.20
N VAL A 84 -6.64 16.03 1.84
CA VAL A 84 -7.70 16.75 2.58
C VAL A 84 -7.10 17.61 3.69
N LEU A 85 -6.28 17.03 4.58
CA LEU A 85 -5.63 17.78 5.65
C LEU A 85 -4.78 18.95 5.12
N ALA A 86 -4.02 18.73 4.06
CA ALA A 86 -3.20 19.78 3.43
C ALA A 86 -4.05 20.94 2.88
N HIS A 87 -5.17 20.67 2.23
CA HIS A 87 -6.04 21.72 1.71
C HIS A 87 -6.85 22.44 2.79
N VAL A 88 -7.29 21.74 3.83
CA VAL A 88 -7.98 22.36 4.98
C VAL A 88 -7.03 23.27 5.76
N THR A 89 -5.78 22.83 6.00
CA THR A 89 -4.74 23.68 6.63
C THR A 89 -4.31 24.86 5.75
N ALA A 90 -4.30 24.69 4.43
CA ALA A 90 -4.08 25.82 3.51
C ALA A 90 -5.20 26.87 3.61
N TYR A 91 -6.45 26.42 3.81
CA TYR A 91 -7.58 27.31 4.08
C TYR A 91 -7.49 27.95 5.47
N GLU A 92 -7.12 27.21 6.52
CA GLU A 92 -6.82 27.77 7.85
C GLU A 92 -5.82 28.92 7.76
N ALA A 93 -4.71 28.74 7.04
CA ALA A 93 -3.69 29.77 6.87
C ALA A 93 -4.23 31.03 6.14
N ALA A 94 -5.28 30.89 5.33
CA ALA A 94 -6.00 32.02 4.74
C ALA A 94 -7.04 32.64 5.68
N VAL A 95 -7.65 31.83 6.56
CA VAL A 95 -8.56 32.33 7.59
C VAL A 95 -7.81 33.15 8.65
N PHE A 96 -6.65 32.66 9.07
CA PHE A 96 -5.81 33.22 10.13
C PHE A 96 -4.37 33.56 9.65
N PRO A 97 -4.18 34.53 8.75
CA PRO A 97 -2.86 34.82 8.20
C PRO A 97 -1.87 35.29 9.27
N CYS A 98 -0.64 34.77 9.22
CA CYS A 98 0.45 35.22 10.10
C CYS A 98 0.92 36.65 9.79
N THR A 99 0.67 37.13 8.57
CA THR A 99 1.03 38.46 8.08
C THR A 99 0.01 39.55 8.44
N GLY A 100 -1.06 39.20 9.16
CA GLY A 100 -2.11 40.12 9.59
C GLY A 100 -3.36 40.09 8.68
N PRO A 101 -4.41 40.89 9.01
CA PRO A 101 -5.73 40.80 8.39
C PRO A 101 -5.77 41.14 6.89
N GLY A 102 -4.76 41.85 6.37
CA GLY A 102 -4.60 42.13 4.93
C GLY A 102 -3.64 41.17 4.20
N GLY A 103 -3.15 40.14 4.90
CA GLY A 103 -2.12 39.23 4.39
C GLY A 103 -2.57 38.27 3.29
N VAL A 104 -3.89 38.10 3.12
CA VAL A 104 -4.53 37.23 2.14
C VAL A 104 -5.74 37.97 1.58
N THR A 105 -5.87 38.00 0.25
CA THR A 105 -7.01 38.68 -0.39
C THR A 105 -8.31 37.91 -0.18
N SER A 106 -9.45 38.57 -0.30
CA SER A 106 -10.77 37.92 -0.25
C SER A 106 -10.91 36.84 -1.33
N GLU A 107 -10.40 37.11 -2.53
CA GLU A 107 -10.37 36.17 -3.66
C GLU A 107 -9.54 34.93 -3.36
N GLU A 108 -8.35 35.11 -2.80
CA GLU A 108 -7.48 34.00 -2.41
C GLU A 108 -8.12 33.13 -1.32
N ARG A 109 -8.78 33.77 -0.34
CA ARG A 109 -9.53 33.06 0.72
C ARG A 109 -10.66 32.22 0.13
N VAL A 110 -11.45 32.76 -0.80
CA VAL A 110 -12.54 32.04 -1.47
C VAL A 110 -12.00 30.90 -2.33
N ALA A 111 -10.89 31.10 -3.03
CA ALA A 111 -10.25 30.06 -3.83
C ALA A 111 -9.80 28.89 -2.96
N ARG A 112 -9.11 29.16 -1.84
CA ARG A 112 -8.65 28.12 -0.91
C ARG A 112 -9.81 27.41 -0.21
N ARG A 113 -10.85 28.15 0.19
CA ARG A 113 -12.11 27.57 0.69
C ARG A 113 -12.69 26.58 -0.31
N THR A 114 -12.83 26.99 -1.57
CA THR A 114 -13.40 26.17 -2.64
C THR A 114 -12.61 24.88 -2.84
N VAL A 115 -11.29 24.95 -2.86
CA VAL A 115 -10.43 23.76 -2.99
C VAL A 115 -10.60 22.85 -1.77
N ALA A 116 -10.57 23.39 -0.56
CA ALA A 116 -10.72 22.58 0.66
C ALA A 116 -12.07 21.83 0.71
N TYR A 117 -13.17 22.50 0.37
CA TYR A 117 -14.49 21.86 0.29
C TYR A 117 -14.56 20.80 -0.81
N ARG A 118 -14.00 21.06 -2.00
CA ARG A 118 -13.99 20.07 -3.10
C ARG A 118 -13.20 18.83 -2.74
N THR A 119 -12.02 18.99 -2.14
CA THR A 119 -11.19 17.85 -1.75
C THR A 119 -11.84 17.06 -0.62
N ALA A 120 -12.45 17.72 0.38
CA ALA A 120 -13.15 17.04 1.47
C ALA A 120 -14.41 16.28 1.01
N ALA A 121 -15.04 16.71 -0.09
CA ALA A 121 -16.23 16.09 -0.66
C ALA A 121 -15.93 14.93 -1.64
N LEU A 122 -14.67 14.59 -1.88
CA LEU A 122 -14.31 13.45 -2.75
C LEU A 122 -14.82 12.14 -2.12
N GLU A 123 -15.49 11.31 -2.94
CA GLU A 123 -16.06 10.05 -2.47
C GLU A 123 -14.99 9.04 -2.05
N GLU A 124 -13.79 9.18 -2.62
CA GLU A 124 -12.64 8.34 -2.35
C GLU A 124 -12.00 8.63 -0.98
N VAL A 125 -12.38 9.73 -0.32
CA VAL A 125 -11.90 10.06 1.02
C VAL A 125 -12.58 9.14 2.04
N PRO A 126 -11.82 8.53 2.98
CA PRO A 126 -12.41 7.75 4.07
C PRO A 126 -13.47 8.55 4.84
N GLN A 127 -14.63 7.93 5.07
CA GLN A 127 -15.78 8.59 5.71
C GLN A 127 -15.43 9.34 7.02
N PRO A 128 -14.65 8.78 7.97
CA PRO A 128 -14.30 9.51 9.20
C PRO A 128 -13.50 10.80 8.92
N VAL A 129 -12.67 10.80 7.88
CA VAL A 129 -11.89 11.97 7.47
C VAL A 129 -12.79 13.02 6.81
N ARG A 130 -13.79 12.61 6.01
CA ARG A 130 -14.77 13.54 5.42
C ARG A 130 -15.59 14.26 6.48
N GLU A 131 -16.10 13.52 7.46
CA GLU A 131 -16.91 14.07 8.55
C GLU A 131 -16.10 15.06 9.38
N ALA A 132 -14.89 14.68 9.80
CA ALA A 132 -14.02 15.57 10.55
C ALA A 132 -13.54 16.79 9.74
N ALA A 133 -13.34 16.63 8.43
CA ALA A 133 -13.00 17.75 7.56
C ALA A 133 -14.17 18.72 7.41
N ALA A 134 -15.41 18.21 7.30
CA ALA A 134 -16.61 19.05 7.27
C ALA A 134 -16.76 19.86 8.57
N ASP A 135 -16.56 19.23 9.73
CA ASP A 135 -16.57 19.93 11.02
C ASP A 135 -15.49 21.01 11.10
N ALA A 136 -14.26 20.70 10.67
CA ALA A 136 -13.17 21.68 10.65
C ALA A 136 -13.47 22.86 9.72
N LEU A 137 -14.04 22.60 8.54
CA LEU A 137 -14.41 23.65 7.58
C LEU A 137 -15.53 24.55 8.11
N ALA A 138 -16.53 23.98 8.80
CA ALA A 138 -17.60 24.76 9.42
C ALA A 138 -17.05 25.73 10.48
N VAL A 139 -16.14 25.26 11.33
CA VAL A 139 -15.50 26.10 12.36
C VAL A 139 -14.57 27.16 11.74
N LEU A 140 -13.87 26.82 10.66
CA LEU A 140 -13.05 27.78 9.92
C LEU A 140 -13.89 28.90 9.29
N ASP A 141 -15.10 28.59 8.80
CA ASP A 141 -16.04 29.58 8.27
C ASP A 141 -16.54 30.54 9.38
N GLU A 142 -16.60 30.11 10.63
CA GLU A 142 -16.93 30.95 11.80
C GLU A 142 -15.77 31.82 12.28
N ALA A 143 -14.55 31.57 11.79
CA ALA A 143 -13.31 32.25 12.18
C ALA A 143 -12.98 32.21 13.69
N ASP A 144 -13.47 31.17 14.41
CA ASP A 144 -13.05 30.88 15.78
C ASP A 144 -11.71 30.14 15.79
N ARG A 145 -10.66 30.84 16.20
CA ARG A 145 -9.29 30.30 16.19
C ARG A 145 -9.09 29.16 17.19
N ALA A 146 -9.74 29.21 18.35
CA ALA A 146 -9.57 28.19 19.38
C ALA A 146 -10.27 26.90 18.93
N ALA A 147 -11.54 27.02 18.52
CA ALA A 147 -12.29 25.88 18.02
C ALA A 147 -11.67 25.29 16.73
N ALA A 148 -11.15 26.14 15.83
CA ALA A 148 -10.51 25.68 14.59
C ALA A 148 -9.28 24.82 14.88
N ARG A 149 -8.47 25.22 15.87
CA ARG A 149 -7.29 24.47 16.28
C ARG A 149 -7.65 23.08 16.80
N ASP A 150 -8.71 22.98 17.60
CA ASP A 150 -9.19 21.69 18.12
C ASP A 150 -9.76 20.81 17.01
N ALA A 151 -10.53 21.38 16.08
CA ALA A 151 -11.10 20.63 14.95
C ALA A 151 -10.00 20.12 13.99
N LEU A 152 -8.99 20.95 13.70
CA LEU A 152 -7.83 20.55 12.90
C LEU A 152 -6.99 19.47 13.58
N ALA A 153 -6.82 19.53 14.90
CA ALA A 153 -6.14 18.48 15.66
C ALA A 153 -6.89 17.13 15.59
N ARG A 154 -8.23 17.16 15.67
CA ARG A 154 -9.07 15.97 15.46
C ARG A 154 -8.91 15.41 14.04
N LEU A 155 -8.99 16.26 13.02
CA LEU A 155 -8.78 15.86 11.63
C LEU A 155 -7.39 15.23 11.43
N ALA A 156 -6.34 15.86 11.92
CA ALA A 156 -4.97 15.35 11.81
C ALA A 156 -4.79 13.99 12.52
N THR A 157 -5.49 13.78 13.64
CA THR A 157 -5.49 12.51 14.36
C THR A 157 -6.15 11.40 13.54
N LEU A 158 -7.29 11.68 12.91
CA LEU A 158 -7.99 10.71 12.06
C LEU A 158 -7.20 10.38 10.80
N VAL A 159 -6.60 11.37 10.15
CA VAL A 159 -5.69 11.13 9.00
C VAL A 159 -4.51 10.27 9.43
N ARG A 160 -3.96 10.48 10.64
CA ARG A 160 -2.88 9.64 11.17
C ARG A 160 -3.31 8.20 11.42
N GLN A 161 -4.55 7.98 11.84
CA GLN A 161 -5.10 6.64 12.01
C GLN A 161 -5.25 5.91 10.68
N GLU A 162 -5.52 6.61 9.58
CA GLU A 162 -5.54 5.99 8.25
C GLU A 162 -4.15 5.46 7.85
N TYR A 163 -3.04 6.13 8.22
CA TYR A 163 -1.69 5.58 8.03
C TYR A 163 -1.39 4.34 8.89
N ALA A 164 -2.11 4.17 9.99
CA ALA A 164 -1.88 3.10 10.95
C ALA A 164 -2.82 1.90 10.74
N ARG A 165 -3.74 1.97 9.77
CA ARG A 165 -4.62 0.84 9.44
C ARG A 165 -3.81 -0.30 8.81
N PRO A 166 -4.03 -1.56 9.22
CA PRO A 166 -3.31 -2.72 8.70
C PRO A 166 -3.81 -3.22 7.34
#